data_AF-X1MSY1-F1
#
_entry.id   AF-X1MSY1-F1
#
_cell.length_a   1.000
_cell.length_b   1.000
_cell.length_c   1.000
_cell.angle_alpha   90.00
_cell.angle_beta   90.00
_cell.angle_gamma   90.00
#
_symmetry.space_group_name_H-M   'P 1'
#
loop_
_entity.id
_entity.type
_entity.pdbx_description
1 polymer ?
#
loop_
_entity_poly.entity_id
_entity_poly.type
_entity_poly.pdbx_seq_one_letter_code
_entity_poly.pdbx_strand_id
1 'polypeptide(L)'
;MINCVGKSLGIYELSKLVEKKSGVKIPPNKPVVGENTFLHESELHVMSAIKKDKFWMCFTPYKDKVVGQREQLIFGPTTLHGDAIRFKCEELKFDEYEKYLNDIKQELRDIISKKKFVTEPEFEQIILKYKK
;
A
#
# COMPACT_ATOMS: atom_id res chain seq x y z
N MET A 1 -30.32 19.12 22.35
CA MET A 1 -29.14 18.24 22.21
C MET A 1 -29.58 16.98 21.48
N ILE A 2 -29.19 16.82 20.22
CA ILE A 2 -29.50 15.60 19.46
C ILE A 2 -28.46 14.55 19.88
N ASN A 3 -28.94 13.49 20.54
CA ASN A 3 -28.15 12.31 20.87
C ASN A 3 -27.85 11.53 19.57
N CYS A 4 -26.66 11.72 19.00
CA CYS A 4 -26.14 10.85 17.95
C CYS A 4 -25.48 9.63 18.59
N VAL A 5 -26.25 8.54 18.76
CA VAL A 5 -25.80 7.26 19.34
C VAL A 5 -25.19 6.31 18.28
N GLY A 6 -24.93 6.78 17.05
CA GLY A 6 -24.35 5.95 15.98
C GLY A 6 -22.87 6.26 15.77
N LYS A 7 -22.01 5.23 15.73
CA LYS A 7 -20.62 5.33 15.22
C LYS A 7 -20.60 6.26 14.01
N SER A 8 -19.87 7.38 14.08
CA SER A 8 -19.72 8.26 12.92
C SER A 8 -19.09 7.45 11.79
N LEU A 9 -19.85 7.21 10.71
CA LEU A 9 -19.29 6.70 9.46
C LEU A 9 -18.17 7.66 9.05
N GLY A 10 -16.97 7.13 8.82
CA GLY A 10 -15.89 7.95 8.27
C GLY A 10 -16.32 8.55 6.93
N ILE A 11 -15.73 9.67 6.51
CA ILE A 11 -16.11 10.34 5.25
C ILE A 11 -15.99 9.39 4.03
N TYR A 12 -15.06 8.43 4.07
CA TYR A 12 -14.95 7.38 3.06
C TYR A 12 -16.17 6.45 3.03
N GLU A 13 -16.60 5.92 4.17
CA GLU A 13 -17.76 5.02 4.27
C GLU A 13 -19.05 5.73 3.86
N LEU A 14 -19.22 6.99 4.27
CA LEU A 14 -20.34 7.82 3.83
C LEU A 14 -20.31 8.03 2.31
N SER A 15 -19.14 8.32 1.74
CA SER A 15 -18.99 8.49 0.30
C SER A 15 -19.32 7.19 -0.46
N LYS A 16 -18.89 6.03 0.05
CA LYS A 16 -19.24 4.71 -0.50
C LYS A 16 -20.73 4.40 -0.41
N LEU A 17 -21.40 4.83 0.66
CA LEU A 17 -22.86 4.75 0.75
C LEU A 17 -23.54 5.60 -0.32
N VAL A 18 -23.07 6.84 -0.54
CA VAL A 18 -23.59 7.74 -1.58
C VAL A 18 -23.32 7.19 -2.98
N GLU A 19 -22.14 6.65 -3.26
CA GLU A 19 -21.82 5.95 -4.52
C GLU A 19 -22.85 4.83 -4.79
N LYS A 20 -23.11 3.98 -3.78
CA LYS A 20 -24.07 2.88 -3.88
C LYS A 20 -25.50 3.35 -4.12
N LYS A 21 -25.92 4.47 -3.51
CA LYS A 21 -27.29 4.99 -3.58
C LYS A 21 -27.54 5.85 -4.81
N SER A 22 -26.55 6.61 -5.25
CA SER A 22 -26.65 7.50 -6.42
C SER A 22 -26.34 6.78 -7.74
N GLY A 23 -25.61 5.66 -7.69
CA GLY A 23 -25.12 4.96 -8.88
C GLY A 23 -23.90 5.65 -9.53
N VAL A 24 -23.44 6.77 -8.99
CA VAL A 24 -22.27 7.50 -9.49
C VAL A 24 -21.02 6.93 -8.84
N LYS A 25 -20.14 6.31 -9.65
CA LYS A 25 -18.87 5.78 -9.18
C LYS A 25 -17.92 6.89 -8.72
N ILE A 26 -17.24 6.65 -7.60
CA ILE A 26 -16.13 7.48 -7.11
C ILE A 26 -14.89 7.13 -7.94
N PRO A 27 -14.25 8.11 -8.60
CA PRO A 27 -12.99 7.87 -9.28
C PRO A 27 -11.92 7.35 -8.31
N PRO A 28 -11.07 6.38 -8.71
CA PRO A 28 -10.03 5.83 -7.84
C PRO A 28 -9.07 6.88 -7.27
N ASN A 29 -8.82 7.95 -8.02
CA ASN A 29 -7.96 9.07 -7.68
C ASN A 29 -8.71 10.28 -7.08
N LYS A 30 -10.00 10.14 -6.75
CA LYS A 30 -10.78 11.23 -6.12
C LYS A 30 -10.09 11.64 -4.81
N PRO A 31 -9.77 12.93 -4.61
CA PRO A 31 -9.15 13.36 -3.36
C PRO A 31 -9.99 12.95 -2.15
N VAL A 32 -9.30 12.56 -1.07
CA VAL A 32 -9.85 12.14 0.24
C VAL A 32 -10.51 10.76 0.26
N VAL A 33 -11.28 10.40 -0.78
CA VAL A 33 -12.18 9.22 -0.74
C VAL A 33 -12.00 8.25 -1.90
N GLY A 34 -11.08 8.53 -2.83
CA GLY A 34 -10.70 7.60 -3.89
C GLY A 34 -9.94 6.41 -3.31
N GLU A 35 -10.12 5.23 -3.89
CA GLU A 35 -9.45 4.00 -3.40
C GLU A 35 -7.92 4.08 -3.45
N ASN A 36 -7.35 4.89 -4.36
CA ASN A 36 -5.91 5.06 -4.52
C ASN A 36 -5.34 6.23 -3.69
N THR A 37 -6.14 6.88 -2.83
CA THR A 37 -5.72 8.09 -2.11
C THR A 37 -4.53 7.84 -1.17
N PHE A 38 -4.49 6.67 -0.51
CA PHE A 38 -3.38 6.23 0.37
C PHE A 38 -2.69 4.99 -0.18
N LEU A 39 -2.69 4.84 -1.51
CA LEU A 39 -1.97 3.77 -2.18
C LEU A 39 -0.56 4.25 -2.55
N HIS A 40 0.45 3.52 -2.12
CA HIS A 40 1.85 3.81 -2.43
C HIS A 40 2.43 2.74 -3.35
N GLU A 41 3.05 3.18 -4.45
CA GLU A 41 3.72 2.31 -5.42
C GLU A 41 5.20 2.64 -5.58
N SER A 42 5.52 3.93 -5.67
CA SER A 42 6.88 4.37 -5.97
C SER A 42 7.83 3.98 -4.83
N GLU A 43 9.04 3.53 -5.17
CA GLU A 43 9.99 2.97 -4.20
C GLU A 43 10.18 3.83 -2.94
N LEU A 44 10.45 5.13 -3.10
CA LEU A 44 10.59 6.04 -1.95
C LEU A 44 9.29 6.18 -1.14
N HIS A 45 8.13 6.15 -1.78
CA HIS A 45 6.84 6.22 -1.10
C HIS A 45 6.61 4.96 -0.27
N VAL A 46 6.84 3.78 -0.86
CA VAL A 46 6.73 2.48 -0.21
C VAL A 46 7.69 2.38 0.96
N MET A 47 8.97 2.74 0.77
CA MET A 47 9.97 2.74 1.84
C MET A 47 9.57 3.66 3.01
N SER A 48 9.10 4.87 2.70
CA SER A 48 8.68 5.83 3.73
C SER A 48 7.43 5.33 4.47
N ALA A 49 6.51 4.66 3.76
CA ALA A 49 5.33 4.05 4.33
C ALA A 49 5.65 2.86 5.25
N ILE A 50 6.56 1.97 4.84
CA ILE A 50 7.05 0.84 5.64
C ILE A 50 7.74 1.36 6.92
N LYS A 51 8.68 2.29 6.78
CA LYS A 51 9.46 2.81 7.91
C LYS A 51 8.66 3.71 8.85
N LYS A 52 7.59 4.33 8.36
CA LYS A 52 6.87 5.42 9.03
C LYS A 52 7.82 6.51 9.53
N ASP A 53 8.78 6.90 8.70
CA ASP A 53 9.79 7.90 9.04
C ASP A 53 9.28 9.34 8.87
N LYS A 54 10.16 10.33 9.04
CA LYS A 54 9.80 11.76 8.90
C LYS A 54 9.35 12.15 7.48
N PHE A 55 9.76 11.42 6.46
CA PHE A 55 9.41 11.71 5.05
C PHE A 55 8.05 11.12 4.66
N TRP A 56 7.51 10.20 5.46
CA TRP A 56 6.16 9.65 5.26
C TRP A 56 5.10 10.75 5.06
N MET A 57 5.15 11.83 5.86
CA MET A 57 4.19 12.94 5.75
C MET A 57 4.32 13.75 4.45
N CYS A 58 5.44 13.65 3.73
CA CYS A 58 5.58 14.27 2.41
C CYS A 58 4.69 13.60 1.36
N PHE A 59 4.36 12.32 1.55
CA PHE A 59 3.53 11.53 0.63
C PHE A 59 2.13 11.26 1.19
N THR A 60 1.97 11.28 2.51
CA THR A 60 0.70 11.07 3.22
C THR A 60 0.47 12.21 4.22
N PRO A 61 -0.11 13.34 3.76
CA PRO A 61 -0.17 14.58 4.55
C PRO A 61 -1.01 14.48 5.84
N TYR A 62 -1.91 13.49 5.91
CA TYR A 62 -2.71 13.18 7.09
C TYR A 62 -2.99 11.68 7.15
N LYS A 63 -3.30 11.16 8.34
CA LYS A 63 -3.55 9.73 8.56
C LYS A 63 -4.83 9.28 7.84
N ASP A 64 -4.73 8.22 7.06
CA ASP A 64 -5.81 7.42 6.47
C ASP A 64 -7.01 7.20 7.41
N LYS A 65 -6.75 6.89 8.68
CA LYS A 65 -7.79 6.65 9.70
C LYS A 65 -8.69 7.87 9.95
N VAL A 66 -8.21 9.09 9.71
CA VAL A 66 -9.02 10.32 9.86
C VAL A 66 -10.21 10.32 8.90
N VAL A 67 -10.06 9.71 7.73
CA VAL A 67 -11.11 9.64 6.71
C VAL A 67 -11.81 8.28 6.66
N GLY A 68 -11.41 7.34 7.50
CA GLY A 68 -11.94 5.97 7.52
C GLY A 68 -11.39 5.09 6.40
N GLN A 69 -10.18 5.37 5.91
CA GLN A 69 -9.47 4.51 4.97
C GLN A 69 -8.32 3.76 5.63
N ARG A 70 -7.66 2.92 4.83
CA ARG A 70 -6.41 2.24 5.15
C ARG A 70 -5.36 2.59 4.13
N GLU A 71 -4.13 2.80 4.58
CA GLU A 71 -2.96 2.85 3.72
C GLU A 71 -2.69 1.47 3.08
N GLN A 72 -2.26 1.48 1.82
CA GLN A 72 -2.03 0.26 1.04
C GLN A 72 -0.73 0.38 0.24
N LEU A 73 -0.03 -0.74 0.09
CA LEU A 73 1.20 -0.83 -0.70
C LEU A 73 0.99 -1.74 -1.92
N ILE A 74 1.49 -1.31 -3.06
CA ILE A 74 1.66 -2.14 -4.24
C ILE A 74 3.10 -2.00 -4.75
N PHE A 75 3.59 -3.04 -5.41
CA PHE A 75 4.98 -3.11 -5.85
C PHE A 75 5.01 -3.25 -7.37
N GLY A 76 5.40 -2.17 -8.04
CA GLY A 76 5.52 -2.08 -9.49
C GLY A 76 6.98 -1.98 -9.96
N PRO A 77 7.22 -1.63 -11.24
CA PRO A 77 8.55 -1.59 -11.83
C PRO A 77 9.56 -0.71 -11.08
N THR A 78 9.09 0.36 -10.42
CA THR A 78 9.95 1.28 -9.66
C THR A 78 10.53 0.64 -8.41
N THR A 79 9.80 -0.29 -7.78
CA THR A 79 10.24 -1.01 -6.57
C THR A 79 11.34 -2.05 -6.83
N LEU A 80 11.65 -2.31 -8.10
CA LEU A 80 12.69 -3.27 -8.50
C LEU A 80 14.11 -2.71 -8.39
N HIS A 81 14.36 -1.46 -8.02
CA HIS A 81 15.75 -1.03 -7.79
C HIS A 81 16.37 -1.83 -6.63
N GLY A 82 15.58 -2.10 -5.60
CA GLY A 82 15.81 -3.18 -4.64
C GLY A 82 15.68 -2.75 -3.19
N ASP A 83 15.64 -1.45 -2.91
CA ASP A 83 15.49 -0.94 -1.54
C ASP A 83 14.16 -1.38 -0.92
N ALA A 84 13.06 -1.28 -1.68
CA ALA A 84 11.76 -1.75 -1.22
C ALA A 84 11.77 -3.25 -0.84
N ILE A 85 12.47 -4.08 -1.62
CA ILE A 85 12.64 -5.51 -1.32
C ILE A 85 13.42 -5.68 -0.01
N ARG A 86 14.55 -4.96 0.16
CA ARG A 86 15.37 -5.01 1.38
C ARG A 86 14.56 -4.65 2.62
N PHE A 87 13.86 -3.51 2.59
CA PHE A 87 13.05 -3.06 3.74
C PHE A 87 11.95 -4.05 4.10
N LYS A 88 11.32 -4.67 3.11
CA LYS A 88 10.30 -5.68 3.39
C LYS A 88 10.91 -6.98 3.95
N CYS A 89 12.08 -7.40 3.47
CA CYS A 89 12.81 -8.51 4.08
C CYS A 89 13.19 -8.24 5.55
N GLU A 90 13.64 -7.03 5.87
CA GLU A 90 13.93 -6.59 7.24
C GLU A 90 12.66 -6.60 8.12
N GLU A 91 11.55 -6.06 7.62
CA GLU A 91 10.26 -6.07 8.32
C GLU A 91 9.77 -7.50 8.61
N LEU A 92 9.98 -8.42 7.66
CA LEU A 92 9.68 -9.85 7.77
C LEU A 92 10.72 -10.64 8.57
N LYS A 93 11.77 -10.00 9.11
CA LYS A 93 12.87 -10.64 9.86
C LYS A 93 13.52 -11.78 9.07
N PHE A 94 13.87 -11.52 7.81
CA PHE A 94 14.59 -12.46 6.95
C PHE A 94 16.07 -12.07 6.88
N ASP A 95 16.89 -12.56 7.80
CA ASP A 95 18.28 -12.08 7.96
C ASP A 95 19.21 -12.47 6.79
N GLU A 96 18.95 -13.58 6.10
CA GLU A 96 19.79 -14.07 4.99
C GLU A 96 19.37 -13.56 3.61
N TYR A 97 18.49 -12.54 3.56
CA TYR A 97 17.88 -12.08 2.31
C TYR A 97 18.89 -11.65 1.25
N GLU A 98 20.06 -11.13 1.65
CA GLU A 98 21.08 -10.64 0.71
C GLU A 98 21.52 -11.73 -0.28
N LYS A 99 21.56 -13.00 0.17
CA LYS A 99 21.91 -14.15 -0.67
C LYS A 99 20.90 -14.39 -1.79
N TYR A 100 19.65 -13.98 -1.59
CA TYR A 100 18.51 -14.26 -2.46
C TYR A 100 17.96 -13.01 -3.14
N LEU A 101 18.55 -11.83 -2.89
CA LEU A 101 18.00 -10.54 -3.34
C LEU A 101 17.85 -10.49 -4.87
N ASN A 102 18.83 -11.00 -5.61
CA ASN A 102 18.79 -11.05 -7.07
C ASN A 102 17.71 -12.01 -7.58
N ASP A 103 17.56 -13.16 -6.94
CA ASP A 103 16.57 -14.18 -7.31
C ASP A 103 15.14 -13.64 -7.07
N ILE A 104 14.90 -13.06 -5.89
CA ILE A 104 13.63 -12.41 -5.53
C ILE A 104 13.31 -11.29 -6.53
N LYS A 105 14.29 -10.43 -6.85
CA LYS A 105 14.13 -9.34 -7.81
C LYS A 105 13.80 -9.85 -9.21
N GLN A 106 14.42 -10.94 -9.65
CA GLN A 106 14.14 -11.54 -10.95
C GLN A 106 12.74 -12.16 -11.01
N GLU A 107 12.32 -12.90 -9.98
CA GLU A 107 10.97 -13.46 -9.89
C GLU A 107 9.90 -12.37 -9.89
N LEU A 108 10.11 -11.31 -9.10
CA LEU A 108 9.24 -10.14 -9.08
C LEU A 108 9.19 -9.45 -10.44
N ARG A 109 10.33 -9.28 -11.11
CA ARG A 109 10.40 -8.69 -12.46
C ARG A 109 9.54 -9.47 -13.45
N ASP A 110 9.61 -10.79 -13.42
CA ASP A 110 8.85 -11.64 -14.33
C ASP A 110 7.34 -11.53 -14.10
N ILE A 111 6.90 -11.44 -12.84
CA ILE A 111 5.49 -11.26 -12.49
C ILE A 111 5.02 -9.85 -12.85
N ILE A 112 5.76 -8.82 -12.47
CA ILE A 112 5.45 -7.41 -12.72
C ILE A 112 5.39 -7.13 -14.23
N SER A 113 6.25 -7.75 -15.04
CA SER A 113 6.19 -7.61 -16.50
C SER A 113 4.86 -8.05 -17.11
N LYS A 114 4.16 -9.02 -16.48
CA LYS A 114 2.89 -9.57 -16.94
C LYS A 114 1.69 -8.90 -16.28
N LYS A 115 1.75 -8.64 -14.97
CA LYS A 115 0.64 -8.15 -14.13
C LYS A 115 0.68 -6.63 -13.88
N LYS A 116 1.76 -5.95 -14.25
CA LYS A 116 2.11 -4.54 -13.96
C LYS A 116 2.51 -4.25 -12.51
N PHE A 117 1.94 -4.95 -11.53
CA PHE A 117 2.29 -4.82 -10.12
C PHE A 117 1.95 -6.11 -9.36
N VAL A 118 2.52 -6.26 -8.16
CA VAL A 118 2.10 -7.24 -7.17
C VAL A 118 1.56 -6.53 -5.93
N THR A 119 0.59 -7.15 -5.27
CA THR A 119 0.06 -6.66 -3.99
C THR A 119 1.06 -6.97 -2.87
N GLU A 120 0.96 -6.26 -1.75
CA GLU A 120 1.81 -6.53 -0.58
C GLU A 120 1.78 -8.01 -0.12
N PRO A 121 0.62 -8.68 0.00
CA PRO A 121 0.60 -10.11 0.36
C PRO A 121 1.30 -11.01 -0.67
N GLU A 122 1.16 -10.72 -1.97
CA GLU A 122 1.86 -11.47 -3.02
C GLU A 122 3.38 -11.26 -2.94
N PHE A 123 3.80 -10.02 -2.68
CA PHE A 123 5.20 -9.66 -2.51
C PHE A 123 5.82 -10.37 -1.30
N GLU A 124 5.13 -10.37 -0.16
CA GLU A 124 5.54 -11.10 1.05
C GLU A 124 5.63 -12.61 0.80
N GLN A 125 4.64 -13.19 0.12
CA GLN A 125 4.65 -14.61 -0.23
C GLN A 125 5.87 -14.98 -1.08
N ILE A 126 6.27 -14.13 -2.03
CA ILE A 126 7.48 -14.36 -2.84
C ILE A 126 8.72 -14.35 -1.95
N ILE A 127 8.88 -13.35 -1.08
CA ILE A 127 10.01 -13.27 -0.15
C ILE A 127 10.07 -14.51 0.76
N LEU A 128 8.93 -14.91 1.33
CA LEU A 128 8.85 -16.04 2.27
C LEU A 128 9.24 -17.39 1.65
N LYS A 129 9.17 -17.56 0.32
CA LYS A 129 9.69 -18.77 -0.35
C LYS A 129 11.20 -18.96 -0.14
N TYR A 130 11.94 -17.86 0.02
CA TYR A 130 13.39 -17.87 0.18
C TYR A 130 13.81 -17.89 1.66
N LYS A 131 12.90 -17.52 2.57
CA LYS A 131 13.09 -17.62 4.02
C LYS A 131 12.86 -19.08 4.47
N LYS A 132 13.93 -19.86 4.53
CA LYS A 132 13.91 -21.25 5.02
C LYS A 132 13.89 -21.33 6.54
#